data_AF-A0A7C2ZF76-F1
#
_entry.id   AF-A0A7C2ZF76-F1
#
_cell.length_a   1.000
_cell.length_b   1.000
_cell.length_c   1.000
_cell.angle_alpha   90.00
_cell.angle_beta   90.00
_cell.angle_gamma   90.00
#
_symmetry.space_group_name_H-M   'P 1'
#
loop_
_entity.id
_entity.type
_entity.pdbx_description
1 polymer ?
#
loop_
_entity_poly.entity_id
_entity_poly.type
_entity_poly.pdbx_seq_one_letter_code
_entity_poly.pdbx_strand_id
1 'polypeptide(L)'
;MRSTTAAFPLSDYRDQFPEVCRQKFGRSYNFARLEKRLEPLRTGQRWLVARDVLTIFDPEHTPLRRYWPIPPEKELDRALKQRLYLGPLKSQQDPQLLVEQLLVVFHNIGVVSIVLRFVHPQQFAIFSTPVAHLLMVHGATAVEAYLAFCEELRAWQQHFGLASVAETEMALWTYDQIVRHSDDAAQVERARGAFERDLWVQRRRAAQVLRPFLRSYGPLELARILLEEDANLAGKIAAEEYERLLSAAARKYFRQALASRKGAVLGLLDALAREGHITAAERVELQRIWEIRNKAVHAGTRPTPEEVEVMIDWIESICSHWE
;
A
#
# COMPACT_ATOMS: atom_id res chain seq x y z
N MET A 1 -16.64 4.00 -27.82
CA MET A 1 -16.82 5.25 -27.06
C MET A 1 -16.03 5.12 -25.77
N ARG A 2 -14.93 5.87 -25.59
CA ARG A 2 -14.25 5.95 -24.29
C ARG A 2 -15.14 6.83 -23.43
N SER A 3 -15.84 6.22 -22.48
CA SER A 3 -16.54 6.95 -21.42
C SER A 3 -15.49 7.81 -20.72
N THR A 4 -15.64 9.12 -20.79
CA THR A 4 -14.92 10.07 -19.95
C THR A 4 -15.44 9.83 -18.53
N THR A 5 -14.85 8.85 -17.84
CA THR A 5 -15.13 8.61 -16.43
C THR A 5 -14.75 9.88 -15.68
N ALA A 6 -15.76 10.55 -15.12
CA ALA A 6 -15.54 11.71 -14.27
C ALA A 6 -14.56 11.30 -13.16
N ALA A 7 -13.49 12.10 -13.00
CA ALA A 7 -12.50 11.88 -11.97
C ALA A 7 -13.17 11.91 -10.58
N PHE A 8 -12.68 11.10 -9.65
CA PHE A 8 -13.24 11.03 -8.30
C PHE A 8 -13.06 12.38 -7.56
N PRO A 9 -14.13 13.09 -7.18
CA PRO A 9 -14.00 14.45 -6.66
C PRO A 9 -13.80 14.43 -5.13
N LEU A 10 -12.63 14.01 -4.66
CA LEU A 10 -12.40 13.85 -3.21
C LEU A 10 -12.61 15.15 -2.42
N SER A 11 -12.28 16.31 -3.02
CA SER A 11 -12.48 17.63 -2.41
C SER A 11 -13.92 17.90 -1.98
N ASP A 12 -14.89 17.40 -2.75
CA ASP A 12 -16.31 17.67 -2.49
C ASP A 12 -16.77 16.98 -1.19
N TYR A 13 -16.13 15.87 -0.82
CA TYR A 13 -16.42 15.17 0.44
C TYR A 13 -15.86 15.91 1.65
N ARG A 14 -14.78 16.68 1.50
CA ARG A 14 -14.29 17.56 2.57
C ARG A 14 -15.34 18.60 2.94
N ASP A 15 -15.99 19.20 1.94
CA ASP A 15 -16.99 20.25 2.17
C ASP A 15 -18.31 19.69 2.77
N GLN A 16 -18.57 18.40 2.56
CA GLN A 16 -19.73 17.68 3.13
C GLN A 16 -19.51 17.23 4.59
N PHE A 17 -18.28 17.24 5.10
CA PHE A 17 -17.95 16.78 6.44
C PHE A 17 -18.84 17.38 7.56
N PRO A 18 -19.12 18.70 7.59
CA PRO A 18 -19.97 19.28 8.63
C PRO A 18 -21.40 18.74 8.63
N GLU A 19 -21.95 18.47 7.45
CA GLU A 19 -23.32 17.95 7.31
C GLU A 19 -23.39 16.48 7.72
N VAL A 20 -22.44 15.66 7.27
CA VAL A 20 -22.33 14.27 7.70
C VAL A 20 -22.16 14.16 9.22
N CYS A 21 -21.38 15.06 9.83
CA CYS A 21 -21.29 15.13 11.29
C CYS A 21 -22.62 15.50 11.95
N ARG A 22 -23.38 16.47 11.41
CA ARG A 22 -24.70 16.83 11.95
C ARG A 22 -25.65 15.64 11.92
N GLN A 23 -25.72 14.94 10.80
CA GLN A 23 -26.58 13.78 10.63
C GLN A 23 -26.19 12.65 11.59
N LYS A 24 -24.88 12.35 11.70
CA LYS A 24 -24.40 11.22 12.50
C LYS A 24 -24.33 11.49 14.01
N PHE A 25 -23.97 12.71 14.40
CA PHE A 25 -23.64 13.07 15.78
C PHE A 25 -24.58 14.12 16.39
N GLY A 26 -25.48 14.69 15.60
CA GLY A 26 -26.39 15.77 16.02
C GLY A 26 -25.75 17.17 16.03
N ARG A 27 -24.49 17.31 15.59
CA ARG A 27 -23.78 18.59 15.48
C ARG A 27 -22.59 18.51 14.52
N SER A 28 -22.14 19.67 14.06
CA SER A 28 -20.86 19.82 13.35
C SER A 28 -19.73 20.17 14.30
N TYR A 29 -18.50 19.84 13.93
CA TYR A 29 -17.30 20.09 14.72
C TYR A 29 -16.34 21.04 14.01
N ASN A 30 -15.67 21.92 14.74
CA ASN A 30 -14.67 22.84 14.20
C ASN A 30 -13.26 22.40 14.64
N PHE A 31 -12.68 21.49 13.87
CA PHE A 31 -11.34 20.96 14.15
C PHE A 31 -10.24 22.02 14.01
N ALA A 32 -10.37 22.98 13.09
CA ALA A 32 -9.41 24.07 12.91
C ALA A 32 -9.26 24.92 14.20
N ARG A 33 -10.35 25.15 14.94
CA ARG A 33 -10.28 25.85 16.24
C ARG A 33 -9.46 25.07 17.28
N LEU A 34 -9.59 23.74 17.29
CA LEU A 34 -8.84 22.87 18.20
C LEU A 34 -7.37 22.78 17.80
N GLU A 35 -7.07 22.67 16.50
CA GLU A 35 -5.71 22.72 15.96
C GLU A 35 -5.01 24.03 16.35
N LYS A 36 -5.68 25.17 16.18
CA LYS A 36 -5.15 26.49 16.60
C LYS A 36 -4.85 26.55 18.10
N ARG A 37 -5.68 25.93 18.93
CA ARG A 37 -5.45 25.86 20.39
C ARG A 37 -4.22 25.02 20.74
N LEU A 38 -3.88 24.02 19.92
CA LEU A 38 -2.78 23.09 20.13
C LEU A 38 -1.48 23.50 19.40
N GLU A 39 -1.52 24.61 18.64
CA GLU A 39 -0.35 25.19 17.96
C GLU A 39 0.89 25.40 18.86
N PRO A 40 0.77 25.77 20.15
CA PRO A 40 1.95 25.85 21.03
C PRO A 40 2.70 24.52 21.20
N LEU A 41 2.02 23.37 21.06
CA LEU A 41 2.67 22.04 21.08
C LEU A 41 3.45 21.80 19.79
N ARG A 42 2.86 22.17 18.66
CA ARG A 42 3.46 22.06 17.31
C ARG A 42 4.74 22.89 17.18
N THR A 43 4.74 24.08 17.76
CA THR A 43 5.87 25.01 17.70
C THR A 43 6.93 24.75 18.76
N GLY A 44 6.69 23.81 19.68
CA GLY A 44 7.61 23.49 20.77
C GLY A 44 7.62 24.51 21.92
N GLN A 45 6.66 25.44 21.95
CA GLN A 45 6.55 26.44 23.03
C GLN A 45 6.24 25.81 24.39
N ARG A 46 5.60 24.63 24.40
CA ARG A 46 5.34 23.85 25.61
C ARG A 46 5.26 22.35 25.31
N TRP A 47 5.39 21.54 26.35
CA TRP A 47 5.18 20.09 26.28
C TRP A 47 3.70 19.72 26.38
N LEU A 48 3.40 18.49 25.94
CA LEU A 48 2.06 17.90 26.01
C LEU A 48 1.65 17.64 27.47
N VAL A 49 0.43 18.02 27.84
CA VAL A 49 -0.15 17.74 29.17
C VAL A 49 -1.48 16.99 29.05
N ALA A 50 -1.91 16.31 30.12
CA ALA A 50 -3.14 15.51 30.12
C ALA A 50 -4.37 16.32 29.66
N ARG A 51 -4.48 17.58 30.10
CA ARG A 51 -5.56 18.49 29.71
C ARG A 51 -5.67 18.68 28.18
N ASP A 52 -4.57 18.65 27.44
CA ASP A 52 -4.60 18.77 25.98
C ASP A 52 -5.29 17.57 25.36
N VAL A 53 -4.90 16.37 25.80
CA VAL A 53 -5.47 15.11 25.35
C VAL A 53 -6.95 15.06 25.70
N LEU A 54 -7.31 15.35 26.95
CA LEU A 54 -8.70 15.34 27.40
C LEU A 54 -9.56 16.37 26.65
N THR A 55 -9.00 17.52 26.29
CA THR A 55 -9.69 18.52 25.44
C THR A 55 -10.01 17.96 24.06
N ILE A 56 -9.12 17.15 23.47
CA ILE A 56 -9.38 16.52 22.17
C ILE A 56 -10.56 15.54 22.27
N PHE A 57 -10.69 14.82 23.38
CA PHE A 57 -11.78 13.86 23.61
C PHE A 57 -13.06 14.48 24.18
N ASP A 58 -13.10 15.79 24.40
CA ASP A 58 -14.30 16.49 24.85
C ASP A 58 -15.41 16.42 23.77
N PRO A 59 -16.62 15.91 24.10
CA PRO A 59 -17.76 15.86 23.17
C PRO A 59 -18.21 17.20 22.60
N GLU A 60 -17.85 18.32 23.23
CA GLU A 60 -18.08 19.67 22.70
C GLU A 60 -17.10 20.04 21.58
N HIS A 61 -15.99 19.32 21.45
CA HIS A 61 -14.93 19.60 20.50
C HIS A 61 -14.79 18.54 19.41
N THR A 62 -14.98 17.26 19.74
CA THR A 62 -14.89 16.16 18.77
C THR A 62 -15.87 15.01 19.09
N PRO A 63 -16.20 14.15 18.11
CA PRO A 63 -16.99 12.94 18.36
C PRO A 63 -16.14 11.74 18.82
N LEU A 64 -14.83 11.90 19.02
CA LEU A 64 -13.86 10.80 19.04
C LEU A 64 -14.01 9.86 20.24
N ARG A 65 -14.55 10.36 21.36
CA ARG A 65 -14.90 9.54 22.53
C ARG A 65 -15.84 8.37 22.22
N ARG A 66 -16.63 8.45 21.13
CA ARG A 66 -17.52 7.37 20.72
C ARG A 66 -16.79 6.16 20.14
N TYR A 67 -15.53 6.34 19.71
CA TYR A 67 -14.79 5.36 18.90
C TYR A 67 -13.48 4.92 19.54
N TRP A 68 -12.82 5.79 20.29
CA TRP A 68 -11.53 5.51 20.93
C TRP A 68 -11.62 5.61 22.46
N PRO A 69 -10.84 4.78 23.18
CA PRO A 69 -10.77 4.86 24.63
C PRO A 69 -10.16 6.19 25.05
N ILE A 70 -10.73 6.80 26.09
CA ILE A 70 -10.13 7.97 26.73
C ILE A 70 -9.09 7.45 27.73
N PRO A 71 -7.82 7.85 27.62
CA PRO A 71 -6.84 7.50 28.64
C PRO A 71 -7.20 8.18 29.98
N PRO A 72 -7.15 7.46 31.13
CA PRO A 72 -7.47 8.04 32.43
C PRO A 72 -6.56 9.22 32.77
N GLU A 73 -7.14 10.32 33.28
CA GLU A 73 -6.40 11.57 33.56
C GLU A 73 -5.18 11.35 34.48
N LYS A 74 -5.37 10.60 35.57
CA LYS A 74 -4.28 10.29 36.51
C LYS A 74 -3.13 9.51 35.88
N GLU A 75 -3.43 8.63 34.94
CA GLU A 75 -2.42 7.84 34.22
C GLU A 75 -1.67 8.72 33.21
N LEU A 76 -2.39 9.58 32.48
CA LEU A 76 -1.79 10.57 31.60
C LEU A 76 -0.86 11.52 32.36
N ASP A 77 -1.31 12.07 33.49
CA ASP A 77 -0.49 12.96 34.30
C ASP A 77 0.79 12.28 34.77
N ARG A 78 0.72 11.00 35.13
CA ARG A 78 1.90 10.21 35.51
C ARG A 78 2.83 9.98 34.31
N ALA A 79 2.29 9.58 33.17
CA ALA A 79 3.06 9.22 31.98
C ALA A 79 3.69 10.44 31.29
N LEU A 80 3.07 11.62 31.39
CA LEU A 80 3.54 12.87 30.79
C LEU A 80 4.48 13.68 31.69
N LYS A 81 4.85 13.18 32.88
CA LYS A 81 5.87 13.82 33.76
C LYS A 81 7.21 14.03 33.06
N GLN A 82 7.54 13.18 32.09
CA GLN A 82 8.78 13.24 31.31
C GLN A 82 8.85 14.41 30.31
N ARG A 83 7.86 15.32 30.29
CA ARG A 83 7.81 16.53 29.43
C ARG A 83 8.04 16.20 27.96
N LEU A 84 7.03 15.60 27.35
CA LEU A 84 7.06 15.21 25.94
C LEU A 84 6.82 16.42 25.02
N TYR A 85 7.82 16.80 24.24
CA TYR A 85 7.72 17.84 23.22
C TYR A 85 7.32 17.23 21.88
N LEU A 86 6.28 17.80 21.26
CA LEU A 86 5.77 17.28 19.99
C LEU A 86 6.34 18.05 18.80
N GLY A 87 7.00 19.18 19.00
CA GLY A 87 7.61 19.94 17.93
C GLY A 87 8.63 20.97 18.40
N PRO A 88 9.18 21.78 17.49
CA PRO A 88 8.91 21.75 16.05
C PRO A 88 9.50 20.51 15.38
N LEU A 89 8.73 19.86 14.51
CA LEU A 89 9.22 18.80 13.64
C LEU A 89 10.15 19.41 12.60
N LYS A 90 11.46 19.33 12.85
CA LYS A 90 12.45 19.67 11.80
C LYS A 90 12.30 18.67 10.67
N SER A 91 12.59 19.07 9.43
CA SER A 91 12.57 18.18 8.25
C SER A 91 13.47 16.93 8.38
N GLN A 92 14.35 16.90 9.38
CA GLN A 92 15.24 15.78 9.71
C GLN A 92 14.85 15.03 11.00
N GLN A 93 13.84 15.46 11.75
CA GLN A 93 13.36 14.68 12.88
C GLN A 93 12.58 13.48 12.37
N ASP A 94 12.94 12.31 12.86
CA ASP A 94 12.32 11.05 12.47
C ASP A 94 10.87 10.99 13.01
N PRO A 95 9.85 11.06 12.13
CA PRO A 95 8.45 10.90 12.55
C PRO A 95 8.21 9.58 13.28
N GLN A 96 9.01 8.55 12.99
CA GLN A 96 8.93 7.25 13.65
C GLN A 96 9.24 7.35 15.13
N LEU A 97 10.34 8.02 15.50
CA LEU A 97 10.73 8.20 16.90
C LEU A 97 9.65 8.93 17.71
N LEU A 98 9.01 9.95 17.13
CA LEU A 98 7.92 10.67 17.80
C LEU A 98 6.71 9.75 18.03
N VAL A 99 6.31 8.98 17.02
CA VAL A 99 5.20 8.02 17.13
C VAL A 99 5.51 6.96 18.18
N GLU A 100 6.73 6.41 18.19
CA GLU A 100 7.17 5.42 19.18
C GLU A 100 7.15 5.97 20.61
N GLN A 101 7.67 7.18 20.83
CA GLN A 101 7.63 7.84 22.14
C GLN A 101 6.20 8.06 22.64
N LEU A 102 5.30 8.48 21.76
CA LEU A 102 3.89 8.64 22.09
C LEU A 102 3.22 7.28 22.34
N LEU A 103 3.59 6.25 21.60
CA LEU A 103 3.03 4.91 21.78
C LEU A 103 3.43 4.30 23.13
N VAL A 104 4.63 4.60 23.65
CA VAL A 104 5.03 4.25 25.02
C VAL A 104 4.17 4.96 26.08
N VAL A 105 3.66 6.15 25.80
CA VAL A 105 2.80 6.90 26.73
C VAL A 105 1.35 6.42 26.66
N PHE A 106 0.80 6.24 25.46
CA PHE A 106 -0.62 5.98 25.26
C PHE A 106 -0.97 4.51 25.12
N HIS A 107 0.00 3.65 24.80
CA HIS A 107 -0.17 2.22 24.50
C HIS A 107 -1.23 1.91 23.44
N ASN A 108 -1.62 2.91 22.63
CA ASN A 108 -2.67 2.79 21.63
C ASN A 108 -2.36 3.70 20.43
N ILE A 109 -2.08 3.11 19.27
CA ILE A 109 -1.74 3.85 18.05
C ILE A 109 -2.87 4.76 17.57
N GLY A 110 -4.13 4.39 17.82
CA GLY A 110 -5.28 5.24 17.51
C GLY A 110 -5.26 6.55 18.32
N VAL A 111 -5.02 6.48 19.62
CA VAL A 111 -4.89 7.67 20.48
C VAL A 111 -3.68 8.52 20.06
N VAL A 112 -2.54 7.88 19.77
CA VAL A 112 -1.34 8.56 19.22
C VAL A 112 -1.70 9.35 17.96
N SER A 113 -2.39 8.69 17.02
CA SER A 113 -2.77 9.30 15.74
C SER A 113 -3.71 10.49 15.90
N ILE A 114 -4.63 10.42 16.87
CA ILE A 114 -5.56 11.51 17.20
C ILE A 114 -4.77 12.71 17.70
N VAL A 115 -3.88 12.52 18.68
CA VAL A 115 -3.06 13.61 19.24
C VAL A 115 -2.22 14.25 18.12
N LEU A 116 -1.54 13.44 17.32
CA LEU A 116 -0.70 13.92 16.23
C LEU A 116 -1.50 14.63 15.13
N ARG A 117 -2.70 14.17 14.78
CA ARG A 117 -3.57 14.84 13.80
C ARG A 117 -3.94 16.26 14.20
N PHE A 118 -4.23 16.52 15.48
CA PHE A 118 -4.58 17.87 15.92
C PHE A 118 -3.35 18.77 16.14
N VAL A 119 -2.20 18.19 16.47
CA VAL A 119 -0.97 18.97 16.67
C VAL A 119 -0.27 19.25 15.34
N HIS A 120 -0.19 18.28 14.43
CA HIS A 120 0.54 18.35 13.15
C HIS A 120 -0.35 17.91 11.96
N PRO A 121 -1.45 18.63 11.68
CA PRO A 121 -2.43 18.20 10.67
C PRO A 121 -1.85 18.10 9.25
N GLN A 122 -0.75 18.81 8.96
CA GLN A 122 -0.05 18.74 7.67
C GLN A 122 0.65 17.41 7.44
N GLN A 123 1.03 16.69 8.49
CA GLN A 123 1.84 15.48 8.38
C GLN A 123 1.11 14.21 8.83
N PHE A 124 0.17 14.34 9.77
CA PHE A 124 -0.49 13.22 10.42
C PHE A 124 -2.01 13.30 10.32
N ALA A 125 -2.64 12.13 10.36
CA ALA A 125 -4.08 11.95 10.34
C ALA A 125 -4.54 10.97 11.42
N ILE A 126 -5.86 10.86 11.61
CA ILE A 126 -6.46 9.86 12.49
C ILE A 126 -6.36 8.50 11.81
N PHE A 127 -5.75 7.54 12.49
CA PHE A 127 -5.64 6.18 11.99
C PHE A 127 -6.94 5.42 12.26
N SER A 128 -7.87 5.50 11.31
CA SER A 128 -9.19 4.88 11.39
C SER A 128 -9.32 3.70 10.43
N THR A 129 -9.94 2.62 10.88
CA THR A 129 -10.18 1.41 10.07
C THR A 129 -10.87 1.70 8.73
N PRO A 130 -11.92 2.57 8.67
CA PRO A 130 -12.58 2.84 7.39
C PRO A 130 -11.64 3.44 6.34
N VAL A 131 -10.83 4.43 6.72
CA VAL A 131 -9.90 5.09 5.79
C VAL A 131 -8.73 4.17 5.46
N ALA A 132 -8.19 3.43 6.44
CA ALA A 132 -7.12 2.47 6.19
C ALA A 132 -7.55 1.39 5.17
N HIS A 133 -8.79 0.89 5.25
CA HIS A 133 -9.34 -0.05 4.27
C HIS A 133 -9.49 0.54 2.87
N LEU A 134 -9.91 1.80 2.75
CA LEU A 134 -9.99 2.48 1.43
C LEU A 134 -8.62 2.60 0.77
N LEU A 135 -7.58 2.88 1.57
CA LEU A 135 -6.22 3.06 1.09
C LEU A 135 -5.47 1.74 0.88
N MET A 136 -5.92 0.65 1.50
CA MET A 136 -5.27 -0.68 1.48
C MET A 136 -3.82 -0.66 2.00
N VAL A 137 -3.55 0.19 2.99
CA VAL A 137 -2.21 0.32 3.57
C VAL A 137 -1.98 -0.74 4.65
N HIS A 138 -0.78 -1.32 4.64
CA HIS A 138 -0.33 -2.34 5.60
C HIS A 138 1.09 -2.02 6.09
N GLY A 139 1.47 -2.57 7.25
CA GLY A 139 2.82 -2.48 7.80
C GLY A 139 3.07 -3.64 8.78
N ALA A 140 4.33 -4.00 9.03
CA ALA A 140 4.65 -5.14 9.88
C ALA A 140 4.42 -4.81 11.37
N THR A 141 4.56 -3.53 11.73
CA THR A 141 4.23 -3.02 13.07
C THR A 141 3.13 -1.95 13.00
N ALA A 142 2.50 -1.66 14.15
CA ALA A 142 1.50 -0.59 14.25
C ALA A 142 2.08 0.80 13.89
N VAL A 143 3.34 1.05 14.24
CA VAL A 143 4.04 2.30 13.92
C VAL A 143 4.28 2.41 12.41
N GLU A 144 4.83 1.35 11.79
CA GLU A 144 5.06 1.31 10.35
C GLU A 144 3.76 1.47 9.55
N ALA A 145 2.70 0.75 9.95
CA ALA A 145 1.40 0.84 9.31
C ALA A 145 0.83 2.26 9.38
N TYR A 146 0.98 2.92 10.54
CA TYR A 146 0.51 4.30 10.72
C TYR A 146 1.29 5.32 9.90
N LEU A 147 2.62 5.19 9.82
CA LEU A 147 3.45 6.08 9.00
C LEU A 147 3.16 5.87 7.52
N ALA A 148 3.08 4.62 7.06
CA ALA A 148 2.69 4.31 5.69
C ALA A 148 1.31 4.88 5.34
N PHE A 149 0.37 4.87 6.31
CA PHE A 149 -0.96 5.46 6.15
C PHE A 149 -0.89 6.97 5.95
N CYS A 150 -0.08 7.68 6.74
CA CYS A 150 0.11 9.12 6.60
C CYS A 150 0.83 9.49 5.28
N GLU A 151 1.81 8.70 4.85
CA GLU A 151 2.48 8.88 3.56
C GLU A 151 1.53 8.67 2.39
N GLU A 152 0.66 7.65 2.44
CA GLU A 152 -0.36 7.43 1.42
C GLU A 152 -1.32 8.62 1.37
N LEU A 153 -1.83 9.07 2.51
CA LEU A 153 -2.69 10.25 2.57
C LEU A 153 -2.01 11.50 2.01
N ARG A 154 -0.69 11.66 2.17
CA ARG A 154 0.05 12.77 1.55
C ARG A 154 0.06 12.69 0.04
N ALA A 155 0.18 11.49 -0.53
CA ALA A 155 0.05 11.32 -1.98
C ALA A 155 -1.35 11.68 -2.48
N TRP A 156 -2.40 11.30 -1.74
CA TRP A 156 -3.79 11.69 -2.01
C TRP A 156 -3.99 13.20 -1.88
N GLN A 157 -3.46 13.80 -0.83
CA GLN A 157 -3.50 15.23 -0.60
C GLN A 157 -2.93 16.00 -1.80
N GLN A 158 -1.75 15.60 -2.27
CA GLN A 158 -1.09 16.24 -3.42
C GLN A 158 -1.89 16.07 -4.71
N HIS A 159 -2.46 14.88 -4.94
CA HIS A 159 -3.23 14.60 -6.14
C HIS A 159 -4.55 15.37 -6.21
N PHE A 160 -5.29 15.42 -5.09
CA PHE A 160 -6.60 16.06 -5.01
C PHE A 160 -6.54 17.54 -4.58
N GLY A 161 -5.34 18.08 -4.35
CA GLY A 161 -5.15 19.50 -4.03
C GLY A 161 -5.71 19.92 -2.67
N LEU A 162 -5.74 19.02 -1.68
CA LEU A 162 -6.23 19.31 -0.34
C LEU A 162 -5.16 20.03 0.52
N ALA A 163 -5.59 20.79 1.52
CA ALA A 163 -4.65 21.64 2.26
C ALA A 163 -3.73 20.85 3.22
N SER A 164 -4.16 19.66 3.65
CA SER A 164 -3.40 18.85 4.60
C SER A 164 -3.73 17.36 4.56
N VAL A 165 -2.84 16.55 5.12
CA VAL A 165 -3.06 15.11 5.36
C VAL A 165 -4.32 14.88 6.21
N ALA A 166 -4.54 15.69 7.24
CA ALA A 166 -5.75 15.60 8.07
C ALA A 166 -7.04 15.91 7.29
N GLU A 167 -7.06 16.94 6.42
CA GLU A 167 -8.23 17.21 5.58
C GLU A 167 -8.51 16.08 4.57
N THR A 168 -7.46 15.43 4.09
CA THR A 168 -7.56 14.30 3.17
C THR A 168 -8.19 13.09 3.85
N GLU A 169 -7.77 12.79 5.08
CA GLU A 169 -8.40 11.75 5.89
C GLU A 169 -9.87 12.06 6.18
N MET A 170 -10.19 13.31 6.55
CA MET A 170 -11.56 13.74 6.77
C MET A 170 -12.44 13.59 5.52
N ALA A 171 -11.91 13.92 4.34
CA ALA A 171 -12.62 13.76 3.07
C ALA A 171 -12.93 12.27 2.79
N LEU A 172 -11.93 11.39 2.96
CA LEU A 172 -12.10 9.95 2.76
C LEU A 172 -13.03 9.33 3.78
N TRP A 173 -12.95 9.75 5.05
CA TRP A 173 -13.89 9.32 6.07
C TRP A 173 -15.32 9.75 5.72
N THR A 174 -15.50 10.99 5.24
CA THR A 174 -16.82 11.50 4.82
C THR A 174 -17.37 10.71 3.64
N TYR A 175 -16.53 10.41 2.65
CA TYR A 175 -16.88 9.50 1.56
C TYR A 175 -17.36 8.14 2.08
N ASP A 176 -16.61 7.50 2.98
CA ASP A 176 -17.00 6.21 3.57
C ASP A 176 -18.35 6.29 4.29
N GLN A 177 -18.60 7.38 5.03
CA GLN A 177 -19.86 7.58 5.72
C GLN A 177 -21.04 7.68 4.76
N ILE A 178 -20.92 8.45 3.69
CA ILE A 178 -21.97 8.57 2.66
C ILE A 178 -22.23 7.21 2.03
N VAL A 179 -21.16 6.50 1.66
CA VAL A 179 -21.23 5.22 0.95
C VAL A 179 -21.82 4.07 1.79
N ARG A 180 -21.72 4.15 3.12
CA ARG A 180 -22.22 3.11 4.05
C ARG A 180 -23.54 3.45 4.73
N HIS A 181 -23.85 4.73 4.89
CA HIS A 181 -24.93 5.17 5.77
C HIS A 181 -25.88 6.19 5.14
N SER A 182 -25.65 6.63 3.90
CA SER A 182 -26.64 7.45 3.19
C SER A 182 -27.82 6.60 2.74
N ASP A 183 -29.04 7.10 2.95
CA ASP A 183 -30.27 6.49 2.45
C ASP A 183 -30.51 6.80 0.95
N ASP A 184 -29.75 7.74 0.36
CA ASP A 184 -29.83 8.05 -1.07
C ASP A 184 -29.00 7.05 -1.89
N ALA A 185 -29.65 5.97 -2.33
CA ALA A 185 -29.04 4.94 -3.16
C ALA A 185 -28.39 5.48 -4.46
N ALA A 186 -28.96 6.53 -5.07
CA ALA A 186 -28.42 7.12 -6.29
C ALA A 186 -27.16 7.95 -6.01
N GLN A 187 -27.06 8.60 -4.85
CA GLN A 187 -25.83 9.23 -4.39
C GLN A 187 -24.76 8.19 -4.07
N VAL A 188 -25.10 7.11 -3.36
CA VAL A 188 -24.17 6.03 -3.01
C VAL A 188 -23.57 5.39 -4.26
N GLU A 189 -24.41 5.03 -5.23
CA GLU A 189 -23.95 4.38 -6.46
C GLU A 189 -23.04 5.30 -7.28
N ARG A 190 -23.39 6.60 -7.38
CA ARG A 190 -22.53 7.58 -8.05
C ARG A 190 -21.19 7.74 -7.33
N ALA A 191 -21.19 7.84 -6.00
CA ALA A 191 -19.98 7.98 -5.20
C ALA A 191 -19.06 6.77 -5.34
N ARG A 192 -19.60 5.54 -5.17
CA ARG A 192 -18.86 4.29 -5.38
C ARG A 192 -18.32 4.19 -6.79
N GLY A 193 -19.17 4.41 -7.79
CA GLY A 193 -18.78 4.32 -9.19
C GLY A 193 -17.73 5.35 -9.60
N ALA A 194 -17.70 6.54 -8.98
CA ALA A 194 -16.63 7.52 -9.20
C ALA A 194 -15.31 7.05 -8.57
N PHE A 195 -15.34 6.57 -7.33
CA PHE A 195 -14.15 6.06 -6.63
C PHE A 195 -13.55 4.82 -7.29
N GLU A 196 -14.40 3.84 -7.63
CA GLU A 196 -13.96 2.54 -8.15
C GLU A 196 -13.44 2.61 -9.58
N ARG A 197 -13.91 3.58 -10.38
CA ARG A 197 -13.50 3.75 -11.78
C ARG A 197 -12.39 4.79 -11.97
N ASP A 198 -11.99 5.48 -10.91
CA ASP A 198 -10.87 6.42 -10.98
C ASP A 198 -9.54 5.66 -11.11
N LEU A 199 -8.87 5.86 -12.25
CA LEU A 199 -7.63 5.14 -12.58
C LEU A 199 -6.48 5.47 -11.62
N TRP A 200 -6.43 6.70 -11.09
CA TRP A 200 -5.39 7.07 -10.14
C TRP A 200 -5.63 6.35 -8.81
N VAL A 201 -6.87 6.33 -8.32
CA VAL A 201 -7.26 5.57 -7.11
C VAL A 201 -6.96 4.09 -7.26
N GLN A 202 -7.36 3.47 -8.38
CA GLN A 202 -7.08 2.06 -8.68
C GLN A 202 -5.57 1.78 -8.64
N ARG A 203 -4.76 2.62 -9.29
CA ARG A 203 -3.29 2.47 -9.31
C ARG A 203 -2.67 2.57 -7.93
N ARG A 204 -3.12 3.51 -7.09
CA ARG A 204 -2.63 3.64 -5.72
C ARG A 204 -2.94 2.41 -4.89
N ARG A 205 -4.20 1.96 -4.88
CA ARG A 205 -4.64 0.77 -4.14
C ARG A 205 -3.92 -0.49 -4.61
N ALA A 206 -3.80 -0.69 -5.92
CA ALA A 206 -3.05 -1.80 -6.49
C ALA A 206 -1.56 -1.74 -6.09
N ALA A 207 -0.94 -0.56 -6.11
CA ALA A 207 0.45 -0.40 -5.72
C ALA A 207 0.71 -0.73 -4.24
N GLN A 208 -0.25 -0.48 -3.35
CA GLN A 208 -0.11 -0.82 -1.92
C GLN A 208 -0.05 -2.34 -1.68
N VAL A 209 -0.72 -3.12 -2.51
CA VAL A 209 -0.71 -4.59 -2.41
C VAL A 209 0.43 -5.19 -3.24
N LEU A 210 0.56 -4.76 -4.50
CA LEU A 210 1.45 -5.40 -5.45
C LEU A 210 2.92 -5.02 -5.24
N ARG A 211 3.25 -3.80 -4.80
CA ARG A 211 4.67 -3.42 -4.67
C ARG A 211 5.41 -4.21 -3.60
N PRO A 212 4.88 -4.38 -2.38
CA PRO A 212 5.53 -5.23 -1.39
C PRO A 212 5.62 -6.67 -1.90
N PHE A 213 4.52 -7.21 -2.45
CA PHE A 213 4.45 -8.56 -2.99
C PHE A 213 5.52 -8.81 -4.07
N LEU A 214 5.57 -7.98 -5.11
CA LEU A 214 6.53 -8.11 -6.22
C LEU A 214 8.00 -7.89 -5.80
N ARG A 215 8.27 -7.26 -4.66
CA ARG A 215 9.63 -7.05 -4.13
C ARG A 215 10.12 -8.19 -3.24
N SER A 216 9.20 -8.96 -2.67
CA SER A 216 9.52 -10.02 -1.70
C SER A 216 9.88 -11.35 -2.36
N TYR A 217 9.52 -11.56 -3.62
CA TYR A 217 9.63 -12.84 -4.29
C TYR A 217 10.41 -12.74 -5.59
N GLY A 218 11.20 -13.77 -5.89
CA GLY A 218 11.84 -13.92 -7.20
C GLY A 218 10.84 -14.25 -8.31
N PRO A 219 11.21 -14.15 -9.60
CA PRO A 219 10.28 -14.40 -10.70
C PRO A 219 9.63 -15.80 -10.70
N LEU A 220 10.38 -16.86 -10.42
CA LEU A 220 9.82 -18.23 -10.38
C LEU A 220 8.89 -18.45 -9.19
N GLU A 221 9.25 -17.92 -8.01
CA GLU A 221 8.38 -17.92 -6.84
C GLU A 221 7.07 -17.15 -7.11
N LEU A 222 7.16 -15.96 -7.74
CA LEU A 222 5.99 -15.20 -8.17
C LEU A 222 5.11 -15.99 -9.14
N ALA A 223 5.72 -16.65 -10.13
CA ALA A 223 4.99 -17.49 -11.07
C ALA A 223 4.29 -18.64 -10.34
N ARG A 224 4.95 -19.28 -9.38
CA ARG A 224 4.37 -20.37 -8.58
C ARG A 224 3.19 -19.88 -7.73
N ILE A 225 3.31 -18.73 -7.07
CA ILE A 225 2.22 -18.15 -6.28
C ILE A 225 1.02 -17.77 -7.17
N LEU A 226 1.27 -17.23 -8.36
CA LEU A 226 0.22 -16.79 -9.28
C LEU A 226 -0.41 -17.92 -10.09
N LEU A 227 0.12 -19.15 -10.02
CA LEU A 227 -0.32 -20.27 -10.83
C LEU A 227 -1.79 -20.60 -10.64
N GLU A 228 -2.25 -20.60 -9.40
CA GLU A 228 -3.65 -20.91 -9.04
C GLU A 228 -4.61 -19.78 -9.46
N GLU A 229 -4.16 -18.53 -9.43
CA GLU A 229 -4.99 -17.35 -9.72
C GLU A 229 -5.05 -16.99 -11.21
N ASP A 230 -3.90 -17.05 -11.91
CA ASP A 230 -3.79 -16.82 -13.35
C ASP A 230 -2.59 -17.58 -13.93
N ALA A 231 -2.81 -18.84 -14.32
CA ALA A 231 -1.80 -19.70 -14.94
C ALA A 231 -1.14 -19.08 -16.19
N ASN A 232 -1.85 -18.23 -16.93
CA ASN A 232 -1.30 -17.60 -18.12
C ASN A 232 -0.34 -16.45 -17.76
N LEU A 233 -0.64 -15.67 -16.72
CA LEU A 233 0.30 -14.69 -16.17
C LEU A 233 1.52 -15.38 -15.55
N ALA A 234 1.30 -16.42 -14.74
CA ALA A 234 2.37 -17.24 -14.16
C ALA A 234 3.30 -17.79 -15.25
N GLY A 235 2.73 -18.37 -16.31
CA GLY A 235 3.49 -18.91 -17.44
C GLY A 235 4.34 -17.84 -18.15
N LYS A 236 3.86 -16.60 -18.26
CA LYS A 236 4.63 -15.49 -18.85
C LYS A 236 5.80 -15.06 -17.97
N ILE A 237 5.61 -15.03 -16.66
CA ILE A 237 6.68 -14.67 -15.71
C ILE A 237 7.78 -15.76 -15.75
N ALA A 238 7.39 -17.03 -15.67
CA ALA A 238 8.33 -18.15 -15.75
C ALA A 238 9.06 -18.20 -17.12
N ALA A 239 8.36 -17.89 -18.22
CA ALA A 239 8.94 -17.81 -19.55
C ALA A 239 10.03 -16.73 -19.66
N GLU A 240 9.75 -15.51 -19.20
CA GLU A 240 10.71 -14.40 -19.18
C GLU A 240 11.96 -14.77 -18.37
N GLU A 241 11.75 -15.42 -17.22
CA GLU A 241 12.83 -15.83 -16.34
C GLU A 241 13.69 -16.95 -16.95
N TYR A 242 13.06 -17.91 -17.63
CA TYR A 242 13.78 -18.95 -18.35
C TYR A 242 14.71 -18.36 -19.42
N GLU A 243 14.22 -17.37 -20.19
CA GLU A 243 15.05 -16.67 -21.19
C GLU A 243 16.21 -15.89 -20.57
N ARG A 244 15.98 -15.26 -19.41
CA ARG A 244 17.03 -14.58 -18.66
C ARG A 244 18.11 -15.56 -18.23
N LEU A 245 17.74 -16.73 -17.70
CA LEU A 245 18.66 -17.78 -17.27
C LEU A 245 19.42 -18.41 -18.45
N LEU A 246 18.76 -18.67 -19.57
CA LEU A 246 19.44 -19.10 -20.81
C LEU A 246 20.45 -18.06 -21.30
N SER A 247 20.10 -16.78 -21.20
CA SER A 247 21.00 -15.67 -21.54
C SER A 247 22.16 -15.55 -20.56
N ALA A 248 21.97 -15.90 -19.27
CA ALA A 248 23.04 -16.00 -18.29
C ALA A 248 23.99 -17.17 -18.62
N ALA A 249 23.45 -18.36 -18.92
CA ALA A 249 24.21 -19.53 -19.33
C ALA A 249 25.06 -19.28 -20.58
N ALA A 250 24.49 -18.65 -21.62
CA ALA A 250 25.20 -18.28 -22.83
C ALA A 250 26.44 -17.41 -22.54
N ARG A 251 26.30 -16.45 -21.62
CA ARG A 251 27.40 -15.57 -21.19
C ARG A 251 28.41 -16.30 -20.32
N LYS A 252 27.95 -17.11 -19.36
CA LYS A 252 28.77 -17.83 -18.39
C LYS A 252 29.67 -18.87 -19.05
N TYR A 253 29.12 -19.71 -19.93
CA TYR A 253 29.84 -20.85 -20.50
C TYR A 253 30.49 -20.54 -21.85
N PHE A 254 29.90 -19.64 -22.65
CA PHE A 254 30.36 -19.39 -24.03
C PHE A 254 30.81 -17.96 -24.28
N ARG A 255 30.76 -17.08 -23.26
CA ARG A 255 31.15 -15.64 -23.36
C ARG A 255 30.47 -14.90 -24.51
N GLN A 256 29.25 -15.29 -24.85
CA GLN A 256 28.48 -14.71 -25.94
C GLN A 256 27.07 -14.34 -25.48
N ALA A 257 26.46 -13.38 -26.17
CA ALA A 257 25.05 -13.09 -26.01
C ALA A 257 24.21 -14.16 -26.70
N LEU A 258 23.04 -14.48 -26.13
CA LEU A 258 22.07 -15.34 -26.78
C LEU A 258 21.54 -14.63 -28.04
N ALA A 259 21.72 -15.24 -29.21
CA ALA A 259 21.28 -14.66 -30.46
C ALA A 259 19.74 -14.67 -30.59
N SER A 260 19.14 -13.59 -31.11
CA SER A 260 17.69 -13.49 -31.31
C SER A 260 17.14 -14.28 -32.51
N ARG A 261 17.97 -15.10 -33.17
CA ARG A 261 17.56 -15.86 -34.36
C ARG A 261 16.80 -17.13 -33.99
N LYS A 262 15.86 -17.55 -34.85
CA LYS A 262 15.11 -18.81 -34.69
C LYS A 262 16.09 -19.98 -34.54
N GLY A 263 15.89 -20.81 -33.51
CA GLY A 263 16.72 -21.97 -33.22
C GLY A 263 18.00 -21.69 -32.41
N ALA A 264 18.30 -20.43 -32.06
CA ALA A 264 19.47 -20.11 -31.24
C ALA A 264 19.45 -20.80 -29.86
N VAL A 265 18.26 -20.90 -29.25
CA VAL A 265 18.10 -21.58 -27.96
C VAL A 265 18.36 -23.07 -28.07
N LEU A 266 17.81 -23.74 -29.09
CA LEU A 266 18.10 -25.17 -29.33
C LEU A 266 19.60 -25.39 -29.53
N GLY A 267 20.25 -24.52 -30.32
CA GLY A 267 21.71 -24.58 -30.49
C GLY A 267 22.50 -24.35 -29.20
N LEU A 268 22.00 -23.48 -28.30
CA LEU A 268 22.60 -23.30 -26.96
C LEU A 268 22.43 -24.55 -26.10
N LEU A 269 21.23 -25.13 -26.04
CA LEU A 269 20.95 -26.36 -25.29
C LEU A 269 21.81 -27.52 -25.79
N ASP A 270 21.98 -27.65 -27.11
CA ASP A 270 22.86 -28.64 -27.73
C ASP A 270 24.33 -28.41 -27.35
N ALA A 271 24.79 -27.15 -27.29
CA ALA A 271 26.14 -26.82 -26.86
C ALA A 271 26.35 -27.12 -25.37
N LEU A 272 25.40 -26.76 -24.51
CA LEU A 272 25.44 -27.05 -23.07
C LEU A 272 25.52 -28.55 -22.82
N ALA A 273 24.73 -29.36 -23.53
CA ALA A 273 24.75 -30.82 -23.39
C ALA A 273 26.06 -31.43 -23.90
N ARG A 274 26.57 -30.96 -25.05
CA ARG A 274 27.82 -31.45 -25.65
C ARG A 274 29.05 -31.15 -24.78
N GLU A 275 29.04 -30.03 -24.06
CA GLU A 275 30.12 -29.66 -23.14
C GLU A 275 29.92 -30.20 -21.71
N GLY A 276 28.81 -30.91 -21.46
CA GLY A 276 28.55 -31.56 -20.18
C GLY A 276 28.05 -30.64 -19.07
N HIS A 277 27.57 -29.43 -19.41
CA HIS A 277 26.96 -28.51 -18.45
C HIS A 277 25.52 -28.91 -18.08
N ILE A 278 24.90 -29.73 -18.93
CA ILE A 278 23.62 -30.42 -18.69
C ILE A 278 23.70 -31.84 -19.28
N THR A 279 22.84 -32.73 -18.81
CA THR A 279 22.66 -34.08 -19.34
C THR A 279 21.80 -34.09 -20.60
N ALA A 280 21.86 -35.20 -21.36
CA ALA A 280 21.00 -35.38 -22.53
C ALA A 280 19.49 -35.42 -22.17
N ALA A 281 19.15 -35.94 -20.99
CA ALA A 281 17.78 -35.96 -20.49
C ALA A 281 17.28 -34.53 -20.17
N GLU A 282 18.09 -33.75 -19.43
CA GLU A 282 17.78 -32.35 -19.12
C GLU A 282 17.63 -31.50 -20.39
N ARG A 283 18.45 -31.73 -21.42
CA ARG A 283 18.33 -31.06 -22.72
C ARG A 283 16.97 -31.29 -23.38
N VAL A 284 16.41 -32.51 -23.30
CA VAL A 284 15.09 -32.83 -23.85
C VAL A 284 13.99 -32.12 -23.08
N GLU A 285 14.08 -32.11 -21.75
CA GLU A 285 13.09 -31.43 -20.90
C GLU A 285 13.15 -29.90 -21.10
N LEU A 286 14.34 -29.31 -21.14
CA LEU A 286 14.51 -27.88 -21.43
C LEU A 286 14.00 -27.47 -22.82
N GLN A 287 14.08 -28.37 -23.80
CA GLN A 287 13.44 -28.17 -25.11
C GLN A 287 11.91 -28.19 -24.98
N ARG A 288 11.35 -29.13 -24.21
CA ARG A 288 9.90 -29.16 -23.93
C ARG A 288 9.45 -27.89 -23.19
N ILE A 289 10.24 -27.41 -22.24
CA ILE A 289 9.97 -26.15 -21.53
C ILE A 289 9.95 -24.97 -22.50
N TRP A 290 10.84 -24.95 -23.49
CA TRP A 290 10.83 -23.93 -24.54
C TRP A 290 9.51 -23.92 -25.34
N GLU A 291 8.90 -25.07 -25.57
CA GLU A 291 7.60 -25.18 -26.22
C GLU A 291 6.46 -24.64 -25.34
N ILE A 292 6.48 -24.94 -24.04
CA ILE A 292 5.52 -24.41 -23.06
C ILE A 292 5.63 -22.88 -22.96
N ARG A 293 6.87 -22.36 -22.90
CA ARG A 293 7.14 -20.92 -22.98
C ARG A 293 6.53 -20.30 -24.25
N ASN A 294 6.68 -20.94 -25.40
CA ASN A 294 6.10 -20.44 -26.64
C ASN A 294 4.57 -20.38 -26.57
N LYS A 295 3.91 -21.36 -25.93
CA LYS A 295 2.47 -21.30 -25.66
C LYS A 295 2.12 -20.13 -24.73
N ALA A 296 2.91 -19.86 -23.71
CA ALA A 296 2.65 -18.77 -22.76
C ALA A 296 2.79 -17.37 -23.38
N VAL A 297 3.77 -17.19 -24.29
CA VAL A 297 4.13 -15.87 -24.84
C VAL A 297 3.40 -15.55 -26.15
N HIS A 298 3.11 -16.54 -27.00
CA HIS A 298 2.51 -16.29 -28.31
C HIS A 298 0.97 -16.30 -28.28
N ALA A 299 0.37 -15.38 -29.05
CA ALA A 299 -1.08 -15.29 -29.17
C ALA A 299 -1.66 -16.51 -29.90
N GLY A 300 -2.61 -17.21 -29.28
CA GLY A 300 -3.41 -18.26 -29.93
C GLY A 300 -3.59 -19.55 -29.11
N THR A 301 -2.72 -19.79 -28.14
CA THR A 301 -2.78 -20.93 -27.21
C THR A 301 -2.38 -20.47 -25.82
N ARG A 302 -2.84 -21.17 -24.77
CA ARG A 302 -2.42 -20.91 -23.38
C ARG A 302 -1.96 -22.23 -22.77
N PRO A 303 -0.87 -22.22 -21.98
CA PRO A 303 -0.47 -23.42 -21.27
C PRO A 303 -1.49 -23.77 -20.19
N THR A 304 -1.62 -25.05 -19.86
CA THR A 304 -2.41 -25.48 -18.70
C THR A 304 -1.65 -25.17 -17.40
N PRO A 305 -2.32 -25.09 -16.24
CA PRO A 305 -1.64 -24.92 -14.96
C PRO A 305 -0.54 -25.98 -14.73
N GLU A 306 -0.82 -27.24 -15.07
CA GLU A 306 0.15 -28.35 -14.92
C GLU A 306 1.36 -28.17 -15.84
N GLU A 307 1.16 -27.67 -17.07
CA GLU A 307 2.28 -27.35 -17.96
C GLU A 307 3.16 -26.23 -17.39
N VAL A 308 2.54 -25.21 -16.77
CA VAL A 308 3.28 -24.11 -16.14
C VAL A 308 4.00 -24.58 -14.87
N GLU A 309 3.39 -25.43 -14.06
CA GLU A 309 4.01 -26.03 -12.88
C GLU A 309 5.27 -26.82 -13.26
N VAL A 310 5.13 -27.73 -14.24
CA VAL A 310 6.26 -28.51 -14.77
C VAL A 310 7.35 -27.58 -15.31
N MET A 311 6.99 -26.49 -16.00
CA MET A 311 7.95 -25.50 -16.46
C MET A 311 8.70 -24.85 -15.30
N ILE A 312 8.01 -24.39 -14.26
CA ILE A 312 8.63 -23.76 -13.08
C ILE A 312 9.60 -24.75 -12.41
N ASP A 313 9.15 -25.98 -12.14
CA ASP A 313 9.96 -27.00 -11.46
C ASP A 313 11.26 -27.32 -12.21
N TRP A 314 11.19 -27.46 -13.54
CA TRP A 314 12.36 -27.75 -14.36
C TRP A 314 13.32 -26.57 -14.48
N ILE A 315 12.80 -25.33 -14.56
CA ILE A 315 13.64 -24.14 -14.55
C ILE A 315 14.36 -24.04 -13.20
N GLU A 316 13.66 -24.23 -12.09
CA GLU A 316 14.26 -24.16 -10.75
C GLU A 316 15.33 -25.24 -10.55
N SER A 317 15.05 -26.48 -10.97
CA SER A 317 15.95 -27.63 -10.81
C SER A 317 17.24 -27.50 -11.63
N ILE A 318 17.14 -27.08 -12.90
CA ILE A 318 18.28 -27.09 -13.84
C ILE A 318 18.90 -25.72 -14.01
N CYS A 319 18.10 -24.65 -14.09
CA CYS A 319 18.58 -23.37 -14.60
C CYS A 319 19.10 -22.42 -13.50
N SER A 320 18.68 -22.63 -12.24
CA SER A 320 18.97 -21.70 -11.13
C SER A 320 20.46 -21.50 -10.85
N HIS A 321 21.32 -22.46 -11.19
CA HIS A 321 22.77 -22.37 -10.98
C HIS A 321 23.52 -21.65 -12.12
N TRP A 322 22.82 -21.15 -13.14
CA TRP A 322 23.41 -20.40 -14.25
C TRP A 322 23.60 -18.91 -13.96
N GLU A 323 23.09 -18.43 -12.83
CA GLU A 323 23.36 -17.07 -12.33
C GLU A 323 24.84 -16.81 -12.02
#